data_AF-A0A971W7K3-F1
#
_entry.id   AF-A0A971W7K3-F1
#
_cell.length_a   1.000
_cell.length_b   1.000
_cell.length_c   1.000
_cell.angle_alpha   90.00
_cell.angle_beta   90.00
_cell.angle_gamma   90.00
#
_symmetry.space_group_name_H-M   'P 1'
#
loop_
_entity.id
_entity.type
_entity.pdbx_description
1 polymer ?
#
loop_
_entity_poly.entity_id
_entity_poly.type
_entity_poly.pdbx_seq_one_letter_code
_entity_poly.pdbx_strand_id
1 'polypeptide(L)'
;MYEIEFAFFNLMPNDKRGLVYQKYILNRLAPFLFAPRVACLIDLPVIKARGYHVLLPLGEGNLDSMDPERQQQMLGKSIAVTRGFNLPALAVDRRLKPRFAVPQEDMKLVFGDHFIKALAAAYIKRTLSCHAVKRIIIATDHEDVAEFAEYAARFDVPLSIQSFHPAGYEALAYQMMYEHGRAVSTSLFNPRSWSKGDLVVIFDTQDRLVTISSRDVFALKLSNLSHNLSPLLENHLQNHGLEARLHNLAPIMELCLWMLAARANPRADASKAEDGLPVFLQLEKSATLLGLWELFLDKAI
;
A
#
# COMPACT_ATOMS: atom_id res chain seq x y z
N MET A 1 -27.01 0.36 -6.47
CA MET A 1 -26.44 -0.86 -7.08
C MET A 1 -24.93 -0.71 -6.95
N TYR A 2 -24.26 -1.64 -6.26
CA TYR A 2 -22.80 -1.56 -6.13
C TYR A 2 -22.15 -1.80 -7.47
N GLU A 3 -21.12 -1.03 -7.77
CA GLU A 3 -20.41 -1.14 -9.03
C GLU A 3 -19.32 -2.19 -8.88
N ILE A 4 -18.54 -2.22 -7.79
CA ILE A 4 -17.40 -3.14 -7.66
C ILE A 4 -17.63 -4.22 -6.62
N GLU A 5 -17.20 -5.43 -6.94
CA GLU A 5 -17.02 -6.52 -5.99
C GLU A 5 -15.52 -6.82 -5.80
N PHE A 6 -15.06 -6.94 -4.55
CA PHE A 6 -13.66 -7.27 -4.24
C PHE A 6 -13.55 -8.29 -3.10
N ALA A 7 -12.36 -8.83 -2.87
CA ALA A 7 -12.06 -9.62 -1.69
C ALA A 7 -10.82 -9.06 -1.01
N PHE A 8 -10.84 -9.07 0.32
CA PHE A 8 -9.75 -8.62 1.17
C PHE A 8 -9.36 -9.72 2.16
N PHE A 9 -8.07 -10.07 2.21
CA PHE A 9 -7.52 -11.10 3.08
C PHE A 9 -6.66 -10.50 4.18
N ASN A 10 -6.89 -10.91 5.42
CA ASN A 10 -5.98 -10.66 6.54
C ASN A 10 -5.94 -11.83 7.55
N LEU A 11 -5.05 -11.68 8.52
CA LEU A 11 -4.93 -12.54 9.70
C LEU A 11 -5.76 -11.98 10.85
N MET A 12 -5.93 -12.77 11.92
CA MET A 12 -6.41 -12.20 13.17
C MET A 12 -5.39 -11.21 13.73
N PRO A 13 -5.85 -10.08 14.29
CA PRO A 13 -4.95 -9.02 14.77
C PRO A 13 -4.13 -9.44 15.99
N ASN A 14 -4.62 -10.40 16.77
CA ASN A 14 -3.97 -10.84 18.01
C ASN A 14 -3.71 -12.34 17.96
N ASP A 15 -2.52 -12.72 18.42
CA ASP A 15 -2.19 -14.12 18.69
C ASP A 15 -3.10 -14.68 19.77
N LYS A 16 -3.57 -15.88 19.51
CA LYS A 16 -4.34 -16.64 20.48
C LYS A 16 -3.42 -17.57 21.25
N ARG A 17 -3.74 -17.75 22.53
CA ARG A 17 -3.01 -18.60 23.48
C ARG A 17 -3.86 -19.80 23.85
N GLY A 18 -3.21 -20.94 24.11
CA GLY A 18 -3.87 -22.20 24.47
C GLY A 18 -3.20 -23.41 23.83
N LEU A 19 -3.61 -24.62 24.24
CA LEU A 19 -3.02 -25.87 23.74
C LEU A 19 -3.12 -25.99 22.22
N VAL A 20 -4.27 -25.64 21.64
CA VAL A 20 -4.49 -25.71 20.19
C VAL A 20 -3.59 -24.79 19.36
N TYR A 21 -2.92 -23.83 20.02
CA TYR A 21 -1.98 -22.89 19.42
C TYR A 21 -0.51 -23.27 19.65
N GLN A 22 -0.24 -24.43 20.24
CA GLN A 22 1.12 -24.97 20.33
C GLN A 22 1.58 -25.47 18.95
N LYS A 23 2.87 -25.25 18.63
CA LYS A 23 3.50 -25.62 17.35
C LYS A 23 3.11 -27.01 16.86
N TYR A 24 3.21 -28.03 17.72
CA TYR A 24 2.90 -29.41 17.36
C TYR A 24 1.45 -29.60 16.88
N ILE A 25 0.49 -28.98 17.58
CA ILE A 25 -0.92 -29.07 17.21
C ILE A 25 -1.20 -28.24 15.96
N LEU A 26 -0.65 -27.02 15.86
CA LEU A 26 -0.82 -26.18 14.68
C LEU A 26 -0.29 -26.88 13.41
N ASN A 27 0.90 -27.48 13.45
CA ASN A 27 1.49 -28.17 12.31
C ASN A 27 0.66 -29.38 11.82
N ARG A 28 -0.15 -30.00 12.70
CA ARG A 28 -0.96 -31.17 12.35
C ARG A 28 -2.41 -30.82 12.03
N LEU A 29 -3.02 -29.92 12.81
CA LEU A 29 -4.46 -29.72 12.84
C LEU A 29 -4.90 -28.32 12.39
N ALA A 30 -3.99 -27.36 12.21
CA ALA A 30 -4.38 -26.00 11.79
C ALA A 30 -5.19 -25.97 10.48
N PRO A 31 -4.88 -26.78 9.45
CA PRO A 31 -5.67 -26.78 8.21
C PRO A 31 -7.14 -27.17 8.38
N PHE A 32 -7.51 -27.79 9.50
CA PHE A 32 -8.88 -28.22 9.81
C PHE A 32 -9.53 -27.32 10.86
N LEU A 33 -8.81 -26.99 11.94
CA LEU A 33 -9.33 -26.18 13.05
C LEU A 33 -9.43 -24.69 12.70
N PHE A 34 -8.52 -24.21 11.85
CA PHE A 34 -8.36 -22.79 11.53
C PHE A 34 -8.53 -22.54 10.03
N ALA A 35 -9.49 -23.22 9.41
CA ALA A 35 -9.78 -23.01 8.01
C ALA A 35 -10.17 -21.52 7.75
N PRO A 36 -9.61 -20.90 6.70
CA PRO A 36 -9.97 -19.54 6.33
C PRO A 36 -11.45 -19.46 5.93
N ARG A 37 -12.08 -18.32 6.20
CA ARG A 37 -13.52 -18.12 6.00
C ARG A 37 -13.85 -16.67 5.67
N VAL A 38 -14.99 -16.45 5.02
CA VAL A 38 -15.57 -15.11 4.92
C VAL A 38 -16.10 -14.70 6.29
N ALA A 39 -15.50 -13.66 6.89
CA ALA A 39 -15.87 -13.16 8.20
C ALA A 39 -17.03 -12.16 8.12
N CYS A 40 -16.96 -11.22 7.18
CA CYS A 40 -18.00 -10.21 6.97
C CYS A 40 -18.01 -9.70 5.53
N LEU A 41 -19.02 -8.90 5.23
CA LEU A 41 -19.09 -8.08 4.02
C LEU A 41 -18.62 -6.67 4.39
N ILE A 42 -17.80 -6.08 3.53
CA ILE A 42 -17.30 -4.71 3.64
C ILE A 42 -18.09 -3.87 2.63
N ASP A 43 -18.81 -2.86 3.09
CA ASP A 43 -19.50 -1.92 2.22
C ASP A 43 -18.76 -0.57 2.21
N LEU A 44 -18.34 -0.14 1.03
CA LEU A 44 -17.67 1.15 0.78
C LEU A 44 -18.55 1.99 -0.16
N PRO A 45 -19.65 2.57 0.35
CA PRO A 45 -20.65 3.25 -0.47
C PRO A 45 -20.09 4.47 -1.22
N VAL A 46 -19.09 5.14 -0.64
CA VAL A 46 -18.49 6.35 -1.22
C VAL A 46 -17.75 6.09 -2.53
N ILE A 47 -17.26 4.86 -2.72
CA ILE A 47 -16.66 4.42 -3.99
C ILE A 47 -17.53 3.36 -4.69
N LYS A 48 -18.79 3.19 -4.25
CA LYS A 48 -19.74 2.19 -4.73
C LYS A 48 -19.15 0.77 -4.81
N ALA A 49 -18.27 0.42 -3.87
CA ALA A 49 -17.65 -0.90 -3.81
C ALA A 49 -18.19 -1.72 -2.65
N ARG A 50 -18.27 -3.03 -2.84
CA ARG A 50 -18.60 -4.02 -1.84
C ARG A 50 -17.58 -5.14 -1.88
N GLY A 51 -17.19 -5.67 -0.75
CA GLY A 51 -16.19 -6.73 -0.72
C GLY A 51 -16.40 -7.77 0.34
N TYR A 52 -15.72 -8.90 0.16
CA TYR A 52 -15.72 -10.01 1.09
C TYR A 52 -14.46 -9.94 1.94
N HIS A 53 -14.62 -9.89 3.27
CA HIS A 53 -13.50 -10.01 4.18
C HIS A 53 -13.21 -11.48 4.45
N VAL A 54 -12.08 -11.97 3.94
CA VAL A 54 -11.57 -13.32 4.21
C VAL A 54 -10.56 -13.26 5.36
N LEU A 55 -10.84 -14.04 6.39
CA LEU A 55 -10.04 -14.10 7.60
C LEU A 55 -9.45 -15.49 7.75
N LEU A 56 -8.13 -15.56 7.94
CA LEU A 56 -7.51 -16.73 8.54
C LEU A 56 -7.59 -16.57 10.07
N PRO A 57 -8.25 -17.48 10.81
CA PRO A 57 -8.45 -17.34 12.25
C PRO A 57 -7.20 -17.70 13.07
N LEU A 58 -6.04 -17.18 12.65
CA LEU A 58 -4.74 -17.29 13.30
C LEU A 58 -4.09 -15.91 13.34
N GLY A 59 -3.42 -15.60 14.45
CA GLY A 59 -2.56 -14.43 14.55
C GLY A 59 -1.22 -14.67 13.84
N GLU A 60 -0.46 -13.59 13.69
CA GLU A 60 0.83 -13.61 13.02
C GLU A 60 1.85 -14.53 13.72
N GLY A 61 2.01 -14.39 15.04
CA GLY A 61 2.93 -15.23 15.81
C GLY A 61 2.48 -16.69 15.89
N ASN A 62 1.16 -16.97 15.84
CA ASN A 62 0.68 -18.34 15.69
C ASN A 62 1.12 -18.94 14.35
N LEU A 63 1.00 -18.18 13.26
CA LEU A 63 1.43 -18.61 11.93
C LEU A 63 2.95 -18.81 11.89
N ASP A 64 3.73 -17.91 12.48
CA ASP A 64 5.20 -18.01 12.57
C ASP A 64 5.70 -19.23 13.33
N SER A 65 4.92 -19.71 14.29
CA SER A 65 5.28 -20.92 15.03
C SER A 65 5.18 -22.20 14.18
N MET A 66 4.45 -22.16 13.06
CA MET A 66 4.25 -23.28 12.15
C MET A 66 5.44 -23.46 11.21
N ASP A 67 5.61 -24.68 10.70
CA ASP A 67 6.65 -24.94 9.70
C ASP A 67 6.32 -24.25 8.36
N PRO A 68 7.32 -23.79 7.58
CA PRO A 68 7.09 -22.98 6.38
C PRO A 68 6.13 -23.60 5.36
N GLU A 69 6.21 -24.91 5.13
CA GLU A 69 5.29 -25.63 4.24
C GLU A 69 3.84 -25.53 4.72
N ARG A 70 3.62 -25.60 6.04
CA ARG A 70 2.29 -25.48 6.64
C ARG A 70 1.80 -24.05 6.58
N GLN A 71 2.66 -23.05 6.77
CA GLN A 71 2.29 -21.65 6.56
C GLN A 71 1.81 -21.43 5.13
N GLN A 72 2.57 -21.89 4.13
CA GLN A 72 2.20 -21.80 2.71
C GLN A 72 0.90 -22.54 2.41
N GLN A 73 0.69 -23.72 2.99
CA GLN A 73 -0.58 -24.45 2.86
C GLN A 73 -1.77 -23.63 3.40
N MET A 74 -1.63 -22.98 4.56
CA MET A 74 -2.69 -22.15 5.13
C MET A 74 -2.99 -20.93 4.27
N LEU A 75 -1.95 -20.24 3.77
CA LEU A 75 -2.09 -19.09 2.87
C LEU A 75 -2.74 -19.49 1.53
N GLY A 76 -2.33 -20.62 0.96
CA GLY A 76 -2.94 -21.18 -0.26
C GLY A 76 -4.41 -21.54 -0.07
N LYS A 77 -4.81 -22.06 1.09
CA LYS A 77 -6.23 -22.26 1.42
C LYS A 77 -7.02 -20.95 1.46
N SER A 78 -6.42 -19.86 1.97
CA SER A 78 -7.09 -18.56 2.01
C SER A 78 -7.36 -18.02 0.60
N ILE A 79 -6.41 -18.21 -0.32
CA ILE A 79 -6.59 -17.90 -1.74
C ILE A 79 -7.63 -18.81 -2.38
N ALA A 80 -7.68 -20.10 -2.01
CA ALA A 80 -8.68 -21.02 -2.56
C ALA A 80 -10.12 -20.63 -2.17
N VAL A 81 -10.33 -20.10 -0.96
CA VAL A 81 -11.65 -19.58 -0.52
C VAL A 81 -12.11 -18.42 -1.39
N THR A 82 -11.19 -17.56 -1.86
CA THR A 82 -11.55 -16.40 -2.68
C THR A 82 -11.86 -16.76 -4.13
N ARG A 83 -11.43 -17.93 -4.62
CA ARG A 83 -11.77 -18.45 -5.96
C ARG A 83 -13.28 -18.63 -6.15
N GLY A 84 -14.03 -18.91 -5.08
CA GLY A 84 -15.49 -19.05 -5.13
C GLY A 84 -16.24 -17.80 -5.57
N PHE A 85 -15.59 -16.63 -5.58
CA PHE A 85 -16.20 -15.34 -5.95
C PHE A 85 -15.88 -14.88 -7.38
N ASN A 86 -15.10 -15.64 -8.14
CA ASN A 86 -14.69 -15.31 -9.52
C ASN A 86 -14.10 -13.88 -9.67
N LEU A 87 -13.26 -13.49 -8.70
CA LEU A 87 -12.61 -12.17 -8.68
C LEU A 87 -11.23 -12.23 -9.36
N PRO A 88 -10.81 -11.16 -10.07
CA PRO A 88 -9.57 -11.15 -10.84
C PRO A 88 -8.30 -11.03 -9.98
N ALA A 89 -8.46 -10.56 -8.74
CA ALA A 89 -7.36 -10.32 -7.82
C ALA A 89 -7.85 -10.32 -6.36
N LEU A 90 -6.92 -10.52 -5.44
CA LEU A 90 -7.16 -10.50 -3.99
C LEU A 90 -6.37 -9.36 -3.35
N ALA A 91 -7.06 -8.44 -2.67
CA ALA A 91 -6.40 -7.49 -1.80
C ALA A 91 -5.93 -8.22 -0.54
N VAL A 92 -4.70 -7.96 -0.09
CA VAL A 92 -4.08 -8.63 1.05
C VAL A 92 -3.50 -7.59 1.98
N ASP A 93 -3.65 -7.78 3.29
CA ASP A 93 -2.97 -6.98 4.31
C ASP A 93 -1.49 -6.83 3.92
N ARG A 94 -1.07 -5.57 3.75
CA ARG A 94 0.26 -5.19 3.28
C ARG A 94 1.39 -5.85 4.07
N ARG A 95 1.21 -6.05 5.38
CA ARG A 95 2.22 -6.64 6.26
C ARG A 95 2.53 -8.09 5.92
N LEU A 96 1.60 -8.78 5.26
CA LEU A 96 1.76 -10.17 4.86
C LEU A 96 2.58 -10.33 3.57
N LYS A 97 2.91 -9.24 2.86
CA LYS A 97 3.67 -9.28 1.60
C LYS A 97 4.93 -10.16 1.66
N PRO A 98 5.78 -10.11 2.70
CA PRO A 98 6.98 -10.97 2.77
C PRO A 98 6.66 -12.48 2.82
N ARG A 99 5.46 -12.85 3.27
CA ARG A 99 5.02 -14.26 3.38
C ARG A 99 4.55 -14.86 2.05
N PHE A 100 4.24 -14.00 1.08
CA PHE A 100 3.81 -14.38 -0.27
C PHE A 100 4.95 -14.30 -1.30
N ALA A 101 6.19 -14.56 -0.87
CA ALA A 101 7.38 -14.49 -1.72
C ALA A 101 7.35 -15.47 -2.92
N VAL A 102 6.56 -16.56 -2.83
CA VAL A 102 6.34 -17.47 -3.95
C VAL A 102 5.16 -16.96 -4.79
N PRO A 103 5.37 -16.66 -6.09
CA PRO A 103 4.31 -16.25 -6.99
C PRO A 103 3.15 -17.25 -6.95
N GLN A 104 1.94 -16.74 -6.75
CA GLN A 104 0.73 -17.55 -6.82
C GLN A 104 0.29 -17.56 -8.29
N GLU A 105 0.49 -18.69 -8.98
CA GLU A 105 0.27 -18.80 -10.43
C GLU A 105 -1.18 -18.44 -10.84
N ASP A 106 -2.14 -18.65 -9.94
CA ASP A 106 -3.57 -18.61 -10.27
C ASP A 106 -4.31 -17.35 -9.78
N MET A 107 -3.67 -16.44 -9.03
CA MET A 107 -4.35 -15.29 -8.44
C MET A 107 -3.40 -14.11 -8.25
N LYS A 108 -3.75 -12.95 -8.81
CA LYS A 108 -3.01 -11.71 -8.58
C LYS A 108 -3.26 -11.21 -7.15
N LEU A 109 -2.20 -11.05 -6.37
CA LEU A 109 -2.27 -10.47 -5.03
C LEU A 109 -1.95 -8.96 -5.08
N VAL A 110 -2.70 -8.17 -4.32
CA VAL A 110 -2.58 -6.70 -4.28
C VAL A 110 -2.26 -6.25 -2.85
N PHE A 111 -1.13 -5.56 -2.68
CA PHE A 111 -0.61 -5.12 -1.37
C PHE A 111 -0.63 -3.59 -1.16
N GLY A 112 -1.13 -2.83 -2.15
CA GLY A 112 -1.31 -1.38 -2.03
C GLY A 112 -0.06 -0.53 -2.32
N ASP A 113 1.02 -1.11 -2.86
CA ASP A 113 2.25 -0.37 -3.19
C ASP A 113 2.02 0.74 -4.21
N HIS A 114 1.27 0.44 -5.27
CA HIS A 114 1.00 1.41 -6.33
C HIS A 114 -0.02 2.44 -5.87
N PHE A 115 -0.98 2.09 -5.01
CA PHE A 115 -1.88 3.07 -4.40
C PHE A 115 -1.11 4.04 -3.49
N ILE A 116 -0.18 3.53 -2.67
CA ILE A 116 0.65 4.37 -1.79
C ILE A 116 1.51 5.35 -2.61
N LYS A 117 2.15 4.86 -3.69
CA LYS A 117 2.90 5.71 -4.63
C LYS A 117 1.98 6.70 -5.36
N ALA A 118 0.77 6.29 -5.76
CA ALA A 118 -0.22 7.17 -6.41
C ALA A 118 -0.69 8.29 -5.47
N LEU A 119 -1.00 7.96 -4.21
CA LEU A 119 -1.37 8.93 -3.19
C LEU A 119 -0.24 9.94 -2.94
N ALA A 120 1.00 9.47 -2.84
CA ALA A 120 2.17 10.33 -2.74
C ALA A 120 2.33 11.24 -3.97
N ALA A 121 2.12 10.70 -5.17
CA ALA A 121 2.21 11.47 -6.42
C ALA A 121 1.13 12.56 -6.50
N ALA A 122 -0.10 12.24 -6.11
CA ALA A 122 -1.22 13.18 -6.04
C ALA A 122 -0.95 14.27 -5.00
N TYR A 123 -0.43 13.91 -3.82
CA TYR A 123 -0.01 14.85 -2.78
C TYR A 123 1.06 15.82 -3.30
N ILE A 124 2.13 15.30 -3.95
CA ILE A 124 3.19 16.14 -4.51
C ILE A 124 2.62 17.15 -5.53
N LYS A 125 1.79 16.69 -6.47
CA LYS A 125 1.15 17.55 -7.47
C LYS A 125 0.31 18.64 -6.82
N ARG A 126 -0.55 18.28 -5.86
CA ARG A 126 -1.43 19.22 -5.17
C ARG A 126 -0.62 20.26 -4.39
N THR A 127 0.40 19.85 -3.64
CA THR A 127 1.23 20.79 -2.88
C THR A 127 2.02 21.74 -3.79
N LEU A 128 2.61 21.23 -4.88
CA LEU A 128 3.33 22.07 -5.86
C LEU A 128 2.39 23.05 -6.58
N SER A 129 1.12 22.70 -6.77
CA SER A 129 0.14 23.60 -7.40
C SER A 129 -0.31 24.75 -6.49
N CYS A 130 -0.22 24.57 -5.17
CA CYS A 130 -0.73 25.53 -4.19
C CYS A 130 0.38 26.32 -3.46
N HIS A 131 1.60 25.79 -3.41
CA HIS A 131 2.67 26.31 -2.57
C HIS A 131 4.02 26.35 -3.27
N ALA A 132 4.86 27.31 -2.86
CA ALA A 132 6.26 27.36 -3.26
C ALA A 132 7.06 26.30 -2.48
N VAL A 133 7.38 25.18 -3.13
CA VAL A 133 8.20 24.11 -2.58
C VAL A 133 9.67 24.34 -2.93
N LYS A 134 10.55 24.23 -1.94
CA LYS A 134 12.01 24.42 -2.13
C LYS A 134 12.73 23.15 -2.58
N ARG A 135 12.29 22.00 -2.09
CA ARG A 135 12.82 20.68 -2.45
C ARG A 135 11.80 19.59 -2.11
N ILE A 136 11.87 18.49 -2.84
CA ILE A 136 11.16 17.24 -2.54
C ILE A 136 12.13 16.32 -1.81
N ILE A 137 11.68 15.75 -0.68
CA ILE A 137 12.43 14.78 0.10
C ILE A 137 11.64 13.47 0.12
N ILE A 138 12.23 12.41 -0.43
CA ILE A 138 11.72 11.05 -0.33
C ILE A 138 12.46 10.37 0.81
N ALA A 139 11.79 10.16 1.94
CA ALA A 139 12.35 9.47 3.09
C ALA A 139 11.95 8.00 3.06
N THR A 140 12.90 7.09 2.82
CA THR A 140 12.58 5.66 2.65
C THR A 140 13.78 4.75 2.87
N ASP A 141 13.49 3.51 3.29
CA ASP A 141 14.40 2.36 3.22
C ASP A 141 13.84 1.29 2.25
N HIS A 142 12.86 1.65 1.41
CA HIS A 142 12.23 0.75 0.46
C HIS A 142 13.07 0.61 -0.82
N GLU A 143 13.27 -0.62 -1.28
CA GLU A 143 14.10 -0.91 -2.47
C GLU A 143 13.43 -0.44 -3.77
N ASP A 144 12.09 -0.50 -3.84
CA ASP A 144 11.34 -0.09 -5.02
C ASP A 144 10.89 1.38 -4.93
N VAL A 145 11.86 2.30 -5.04
CA VAL A 145 11.64 3.75 -5.10
C VAL A 145 12.04 4.37 -6.44
N ALA A 146 12.80 3.67 -7.29
CA ALA A 146 13.41 4.21 -8.50
C ALA A 146 12.39 4.91 -9.42
N GLU A 147 11.32 4.22 -9.81
CA GLU A 147 10.27 4.79 -10.68
C GLU A 147 9.59 6.03 -10.05
N PHE A 148 9.44 6.02 -8.72
CA PHE A 148 8.82 7.13 -8.00
C PHE A 148 9.77 8.34 -7.90
N ALA A 149 11.06 8.09 -7.66
CA ALA A 149 12.09 9.13 -7.66
C ALA A 149 12.24 9.75 -9.06
N GLU A 150 12.19 8.93 -10.11
CA GLU A 150 12.21 9.42 -11.50
C GLU A 150 11.01 10.32 -11.78
N TYR A 151 9.80 9.93 -11.36
CA TYR A 151 8.62 10.77 -11.44
C TYR A 151 8.79 12.08 -10.66
N ALA A 152 9.26 12.03 -9.41
CA ALA A 152 9.45 13.21 -8.58
C ALA A 152 10.52 14.17 -9.13
N ALA A 153 11.54 13.65 -9.81
CA ALA A 153 12.59 14.46 -10.43
C ALA A 153 12.13 15.21 -11.69
N ARG A 154 10.93 14.92 -12.22
CA ARG A 154 10.35 15.65 -13.37
C ARG A 154 9.89 17.05 -12.99
N PHE A 155 9.63 17.29 -11.71
CA PHE A 155 9.32 18.62 -11.19
C PHE A 155 10.61 19.46 -11.16
N ASP A 156 10.50 20.76 -11.46
CA ASP A 156 11.63 21.69 -11.48
C ASP A 156 12.03 22.13 -10.07
N VAL A 157 12.22 21.15 -9.19
CA VAL A 157 12.46 21.32 -7.76
C VAL A 157 13.53 20.30 -7.34
N PRO A 158 14.55 20.70 -6.57
CA PRO A 158 15.59 19.77 -6.10
C PRO A 158 15.01 18.53 -5.41
N LEU A 159 15.54 17.34 -5.75
CA LEU A 159 15.15 16.07 -5.16
C LEU A 159 16.23 15.55 -4.21
N SER A 160 15.78 15.07 -3.04
CA SER A 160 16.63 14.41 -2.04
C SER A 160 16.02 13.08 -1.62
N ILE A 161 16.83 12.04 -1.55
CA ILE A 161 16.49 10.74 -0.97
C ILE A 161 17.16 10.64 0.40
N GLN A 162 16.36 10.43 1.43
CA GLN A 162 16.81 10.26 2.80
C GLN A 162 16.53 8.84 3.30
N SER A 163 17.57 8.14 3.74
CA SER A 163 17.48 6.74 4.18
C SER A 163 18.35 6.52 5.41
N PHE A 164 18.07 5.48 6.20
CA PHE A 164 19.00 5.01 7.23
C PHE A 164 20.22 4.30 6.64
N HIS A 165 20.13 3.87 5.38
CA HIS A 165 21.20 3.23 4.61
C HIS A 165 21.40 3.97 3.27
N PRO A 166 21.90 5.21 3.28
CA PRO A 166 21.98 6.05 2.08
C PRO A 166 22.82 5.45 0.94
N ALA A 167 23.82 4.63 1.27
CA ALA A 167 24.64 3.90 0.30
C ALA A 167 23.80 3.03 -0.65
N GLY A 168 22.65 2.53 -0.21
CA GLY A 168 21.75 1.72 -1.04
C GLY A 168 21.11 2.50 -2.20
N TYR A 169 21.15 3.83 -2.17
CA TYR A 169 20.56 4.70 -3.20
C TYR A 169 21.61 5.42 -4.06
N GLU A 170 22.90 5.23 -3.81
CA GLU A 170 23.96 5.87 -4.60
C GLU A 170 23.85 5.50 -6.07
N ALA A 171 23.68 4.20 -6.39
CA ALA A 171 23.51 3.74 -7.77
C ALA A 171 22.34 4.43 -8.49
N LEU A 172 21.20 4.60 -7.80
CA LEU A 172 20.05 5.33 -8.33
C LEU A 172 20.39 6.82 -8.56
N ALA A 173 21.07 7.47 -7.62
CA ALA A 173 21.47 8.87 -7.78
C ALA A 173 22.45 9.07 -8.95
N TYR A 174 23.41 8.15 -9.12
CA TYR A 174 24.29 8.12 -10.28
C TYR A 174 23.49 7.95 -11.57
N GLN A 175 22.57 6.98 -11.63
CA GLN A 175 21.73 6.74 -12.79
C GLN A 175 20.89 7.98 -13.16
N MET A 176 20.28 8.63 -12.17
CA MET A 176 19.49 9.84 -12.37
C MET A 176 20.33 11.00 -12.92
N MET A 177 21.56 11.18 -12.41
CA MET A 177 22.44 12.25 -12.86
C MET A 177 22.93 12.03 -14.29
N TYR A 178 23.43 10.83 -14.60
CA TYR A 178 24.12 10.56 -15.87
C TYR A 178 23.19 10.14 -16.99
N GLU A 179 22.13 9.39 -16.72
CA GLU A 179 21.20 8.93 -17.76
C GLU A 179 20.04 9.92 -17.96
N HIS A 180 19.58 10.57 -16.89
CA HIS A 180 18.39 11.42 -16.93
C HIS A 180 18.69 12.92 -16.81
N GLY A 181 19.96 13.30 -16.56
CA GLY A 181 20.37 14.69 -16.38
C GLY A 181 19.76 15.36 -15.13
N ARG A 182 19.37 14.56 -14.13
CA ARG A 182 18.70 15.03 -12.90
C ARG A 182 19.58 14.80 -11.68
N ALA A 183 19.97 15.88 -11.01
CA ALA A 183 20.71 15.78 -9.76
C ALA A 183 19.78 15.34 -8.62
N VAL A 184 20.11 14.22 -7.97
CA VAL A 184 19.43 13.71 -6.78
C VAL A 184 20.46 13.59 -5.67
N SER A 185 20.18 14.19 -4.51
CA SER A 185 21.06 14.05 -3.34
C SER A 185 20.63 12.87 -2.48
N THR A 186 21.58 12.07 -2.02
CA THR A 186 21.34 10.97 -1.07
C THR A 186 21.94 11.32 0.28
N SER A 187 21.17 11.18 1.36
CA SER A 187 21.68 11.45 2.71
C SER A 187 21.06 10.56 3.78
N LEU A 188 21.67 10.57 4.97
CA LEU A 188 21.08 9.92 6.13
C LEU A 188 19.71 10.53 6.46
N PHE A 189 18.76 9.70 6.90
CA PHE A 189 17.48 10.13 7.42
C PHE A 189 17.66 11.11 8.58
N ASN A 190 17.26 12.38 8.36
CA ASN A 190 17.45 13.43 9.34
C ASN A 190 16.30 14.45 9.33
N PRO A 191 15.20 14.18 10.07
CA PRO A 191 14.07 15.10 10.19
C PRO A 191 14.42 16.50 10.69
N ARG A 192 15.54 16.63 11.44
CA ARG A 192 15.99 17.93 11.96
C ARG A 192 16.55 18.85 10.86
N SER A 193 16.89 18.29 9.70
CA SER A 193 17.35 19.05 8.54
C SER A 193 16.22 19.65 7.70
N TRP A 194 14.96 19.29 8.00
CA TRP A 194 13.80 19.75 7.25
C TRP A 194 13.44 21.18 7.66
N SER A 195 13.16 22.01 6.66
CA SER A 195 12.97 23.45 6.81
C SER A 195 11.72 23.92 6.08
N LYS A 196 11.34 25.18 6.33
CA LYS A 196 10.17 25.80 5.70
C LYS A 196 10.20 25.66 4.19
N GLY A 197 9.14 25.08 3.63
CA GLY A 197 8.96 24.85 2.19
C GLY A 197 9.51 23.51 1.69
N ASP A 198 10.03 22.65 2.57
CA ASP A 198 10.34 21.27 2.22
C ASP A 198 9.04 20.45 2.08
N LEU A 199 8.96 19.68 1.01
CA LEU A 199 7.91 18.69 0.79
C LEU A 199 8.47 17.30 1.07
N VAL A 200 7.94 16.61 2.06
CA VAL A 200 8.48 15.33 2.53
C VAL A 200 7.44 14.24 2.33
N VAL A 201 7.82 13.17 1.64
CA VAL A 201 7.04 11.93 1.56
C VAL A 201 7.83 10.84 2.25
N ILE A 202 7.25 10.25 3.29
CA ILE A 202 7.89 9.21 4.10
C ILE A 202 7.25 7.86 3.75
N PHE A 203 8.01 6.97 3.09
CA PHE A 203 7.63 5.58 2.87
C PHE A 203 8.31 4.71 3.91
N ASP A 204 7.56 4.35 4.95
CA ASP A 204 8.08 3.65 6.13
C ASP A 204 7.44 2.27 6.26
N THR A 205 8.13 1.24 5.77
CA THR A 205 7.66 -0.14 5.88
C THR A 205 7.91 -0.76 7.25
N GLN A 206 8.72 -0.13 8.10
CA GLN A 206 9.07 -0.63 9.43
C GLN A 206 8.31 0.07 10.57
N ASP A 207 7.37 0.96 10.22
CA ASP A 207 6.48 1.66 11.16
C ASP A 207 7.24 2.39 12.28
N ARG A 208 8.40 2.96 11.95
CA ARG A 208 9.21 3.72 12.88
C ARG A 208 8.47 4.97 13.32
N LEU A 209 8.61 5.30 14.60
CA LEU A 209 8.05 6.53 15.17
C LEU A 209 8.88 7.74 14.71
N VAL A 210 8.47 8.34 13.59
CA VAL A 210 9.00 9.62 13.12
C VAL A 210 8.16 10.74 13.71
N THR A 211 8.77 11.56 14.56
CA THR A 211 8.18 12.83 15.01
C THR A 211 8.57 13.95 14.05
N ILE A 212 7.58 14.56 13.40
CA ILE A 212 7.77 15.72 12.54
C ILE A 212 7.65 16.95 13.44
N SER A 213 8.78 17.59 13.75
CA SER A 213 8.84 18.68 14.74
C SER A 213 8.54 20.06 14.16
N SER A 214 8.63 20.23 12.83
CA SER A 214 8.50 21.54 12.17
C SER A 214 7.10 21.74 11.59
N ARG A 215 6.43 22.83 12.00
CA ARG A 215 5.09 23.22 11.51
C ARG A 215 5.09 23.75 10.07
N ASP A 216 6.27 24.08 9.52
CA ASP A 216 6.39 24.73 8.21
C ASP A 216 6.83 23.77 7.08
N VAL A 217 6.76 22.46 7.35
CA VAL A 217 7.11 21.38 6.41
C VAL A 217 5.84 20.70 5.92
N PHE A 218 5.74 20.48 4.61
CA PHE A 218 4.65 19.71 4.02
C PHE A 218 4.99 18.22 4.09
N ALA A 219 4.55 17.52 5.12
CA ALA A 219 4.92 16.12 5.33
C ALA A 219 3.74 15.15 5.20
N LEU A 220 3.92 14.10 4.39
CA LEU A 220 3.00 12.98 4.27
C LEU A 220 3.70 11.69 4.71
N LYS A 221 3.20 11.07 5.78
CA LYS A 221 3.70 9.78 6.28
C LYS A 221 2.84 8.62 5.78
N LEU A 222 3.46 7.70 5.04
CA LEU A 222 2.85 6.52 4.45
C LEU A 222 3.52 5.25 5.03
N SER A 223 3.11 4.87 6.24
CA SER A 223 3.51 3.63 6.90
C SER A 223 2.31 2.69 7.05
N ASN A 224 2.52 1.41 7.38
CA ASN A 224 1.42 0.47 7.59
C ASN A 224 0.46 0.95 8.69
N LEU A 225 0.99 1.64 9.70
CA LEU A 225 0.24 2.21 10.82
C LEU A 225 -0.36 3.61 10.55
N SER A 226 -0.13 4.20 9.38
CA SER A 226 -0.77 5.48 9.02
C SER A 226 -2.30 5.38 9.11
N HIS A 227 -2.91 6.43 9.63
CA HIS A 227 -4.36 6.58 9.84
C HIS A 227 -4.73 8.06 9.69
N ASN A 228 -6.02 8.37 9.69
CA ASN A 228 -6.60 9.68 9.41
C ASN A 228 -6.18 10.23 8.03
N LEU A 229 -5.86 9.34 7.08
CA LEU A 229 -5.61 9.68 5.68
C LEU A 229 -6.94 9.88 4.95
N SER A 230 -7.89 8.96 5.14
CA SER A 230 -9.28 9.13 4.68
C SER A 230 -10.23 8.74 5.81
N PRO A 231 -10.61 9.68 6.70
CA PRO A 231 -11.41 9.38 7.88
C PRO A 231 -12.72 8.67 7.54
N LEU A 232 -13.31 9.03 6.40
CA LEU A 232 -14.55 8.44 5.94
C LEU A 232 -14.37 6.96 5.62
N LEU A 233 -13.40 6.61 4.76
CA LEU A 233 -13.16 5.22 4.36
C LEU A 233 -12.66 4.38 5.54
N GLU A 234 -11.82 4.97 6.38
CA GLU A 234 -11.33 4.37 7.61
C GLU A 234 -12.46 4.02 8.59
N ASN A 235 -13.43 4.92 8.78
CA ASN A 235 -14.61 4.65 9.60
C ASN A 235 -15.46 3.50 9.02
N HIS A 236 -15.60 3.42 7.69
CA HIS A 236 -16.27 2.27 7.08
C HIS A 236 -15.53 0.96 7.39
N LEU A 237 -14.21 0.90 7.24
CA LEU A 237 -13.44 -0.30 7.60
C LEU A 237 -13.64 -0.68 9.08
N GLN A 238 -13.58 0.29 9.99
CA GLN A 238 -13.84 0.06 11.42
C GLN A 238 -15.22 -0.51 11.69
N ASN A 239 -16.27 0.03 11.06
CA ASN A 239 -17.64 -0.45 11.22
C ASN A 239 -17.82 -1.91 10.76
N HIS A 240 -16.94 -2.40 9.88
CA HIS A 240 -16.90 -3.80 9.43
C HIS A 240 -15.89 -4.66 10.20
N GLY A 241 -15.32 -4.17 11.30
CA GLY A 241 -14.42 -4.92 12.17
C GLY A 241 -12.97 -5.00 11.68
N LEU A 242 -12.58 -4.15 10.72
CA LEU A 242 -11.21 -4.02 10.24
C LEU A 242 -10.51 -2.83 10.90
N GLU A 243 -9.18 -2.92 11.03
CA GLU A 243 -8.41 -1.78 11.51
C GLU A 243 -8.38 -0.66 10.45
N ALA A 244 -8.72 0.57 10.87
CA ALA A 244 -8.56 1.81 10.07
C ALA A 244 -7.09 2.19 9.95
N ARG A 245 -6.34 1.43 9.17
CA ARG A 245 -4.91 1.62 8.96
C ARG A 245 -4.58 1.44 7.49
N LEU A 246 -3.52 2.10 7.06
CA LEU A 246 -3.09 2.09 5.66
C LEU A 246 -2.78 0.67 5.15
N HIS A 247 -2.32 -0.25 6.01
CA HIS A 247 -2.04 -1.63 5.59
C HIS A 247 -3.28 -2.43 5.15
N ASN A 248 -4.48 -2.05 5.60
CA ASN A 248 -5.75 -2.61 5.10
C ASN A 248 -6.33 -1.73 3.98
N LEU A 249 -6.26 -0.40 4.14
CA LEU A 249 -6.89 0.52 3.21
C LEU A 249 -6.19 0.54 1.84
N ALA A 250 -4.87 0.62 1.81
CA ALA A 250 -4.10 0.70 0.56
C ALA A 250 -4.37 -0.45 -0.42
N PRO A 251 -4.29 -1.74 -0.02
CA PRO A 251 -4.56 -2.85 -0.94
C PRO A 251 -6.01 -2.88 -1.44
N ILE A 252 -6.98 -2.53 -0.59
CA ILE A 252 -8.39 -2.44 -0.98
C ILE A 252 -8.59 -1.34 -2.02
N MET A 253 -8.02 -0.15 -1.77
CA MET A 253 -8.15 0.99 -2.68
C MET A 253 -7.44 0.75 -4.01
N GLU A 254 -6.26 0.14 -4.00
CA GLU A 254 -5.55 -0.22 -5.23
C GLU A 254 -6.39 -1.15 -6.12
N LEU A 255 -6.94 -2.21 -5.52
CA LEU A 255 -7.78 -3.16 -6.25
C LEU A 255 -9.05 -2.50 -6.77
N CYS A 256 -9.76 -1.73 -5.94
CA CYS A 256 -10.98 -1.04 -6.36
C CYS A 256 -10.70 -0.05 -7.50
N LEU A 257 -9.62 0.74 -7.43
CA LEU A 257 -9.24 1.69 -8.46
C LEU A 257 -8.87 1.00 -9.78
N TRP A 258 -8.13 -0.12 -9.73
CA TRP A 258 -7.88 -0.91 -10.94
C TRP A 258 -9.17 -1.40 -11.59
N MET A 259 -10.13 -1.88 -10.79
CA MET A 259 -11.42 -2.34 -11.31
C MET A 259 -12.27 -1.19 -11.87
N LEU A 260 -12.25 0.00 -11.25
CA LEU A 260 -12.89 1.20 -11.80
C LEU A 260 -12.26 1.60 -13.12
N ALA A 261 -10.93 1.62 -13.20
CA ALA A 261 -10.19 2.03 -14.39
C ALA A 261 -10.46 1.07 -15.57
N ALA A 262 -10.42 -0.24 -15.33
CA ALA A 262 -10.71 -1.27 -16.35
C ALA A 262 -12.14 -1.13 -16.91
N ARG A 263 -13.12 -0.75 -16.06
CA ARG A 263 -14.49 -0.50 -16.51
C ARG A 263 -14.66 0.79 -17.29
N ALA A 264 -13.99 1.86 -16.88
CA ALA A 264 -14.04 3.15 -17.56
C ALA A 264 -13.42 3.07 -18.96
N ASN A 265 -12.43 2.19 -19.15
CA ASN A 265 -11.80 1.92 -20.45
C ASN A 265 -11.66 0.40 -20.72
N PRO A 266 -12.74 -0.28 -21.18
CA PRO A 266 -12.72 -1.72 -21.46
C PRO A 266 -11.75 -2.13 -22.59
N ARG A 267 -11.34 -1.17 -23.43
CA ARG A 267 -10.37 -1.38 -24.52
C ARG A 267 -8.91 -1.31 -24.05
N ALA A 268 -8.64 -0.76 -22.87
CA ALA A 268 -7.28 -0.64 -22.34
C ALA A 268 -6.70 -1.99 -21.90
N ASP A 269 -7.54 -2.99 -21.60
CA ASP A 269 -7.11 -4.36 -21.24
C ASP A 269 -6.59 -5.16 -22.46
N ALA A 270 -6.91 -4.73 -23.70
CA ALA A 270 -6.43 -5.37 -24.93
C ALA A 270 -5.15 -4.71 -25.49
N SER A 271 -4.88 -3.45 -25.13
CA SER A 271 -3.66 -2.74 -25.45
C SER A 271 -2.70 -2.81 -24.27
N LYS A 272 -1.89 -3.88 -24.20
CA LYS A 272 -0.65 -3.84 -23.42
C LYS A 272 0.08 -2.54 -23.78
N ALA A 273 0.27 -1.66 -22.80
CA ALA A 273 1.23 -0.55 -22.84
C ALA A 273 1.00 0.54 -23.91
N GLU A 274 -0.18 1.17 -23.96
CA GLU A 274 -0.35 2.35 -24.81
C GLU A 274 0.30 3.65 -24.27
N ASP A 275 1.09 3.63 -23.18
CA ASP A 275 1.79 4.84 -22.73
C ASP A 275 3.13 4.64 -21.99
N GLY A 276 3.62 3.40 -21.79
CA GLY A 276 4.88 3.15 -21.05
C GLY A 276 4.92 3.68 -19.60
N LEU A 277 3.80 4.20 -19.08
CA LEU A 277 3.72 4.84 -17.76
C LEU A 277 3.69 3.80 -16.63
N PRO A 278 4.44 4.05 -15.54
CA PRO A 278 4.34 3.26 -14.32
C PRO A 278 2.90 3.08 -13.81
N VAL A 279 2.59 1.89 -13.28
CA VAL A 279 1.23 1.52 -12.83
C VAL A 279 0.66 2.51 -11.80
N PHE A 280 1.50 3.04 -10.90
CA PHE A 280 1.04 4.00 -9.91
C PHE A 280 0.61 5.35 -10.51
N LEU A 281 1.19 5.76 -11.65
CA LEU A 281 0.76 6.97 -12.36
C LEU A 281 -0.56 6.76 -13.10
N GLN A 282 -0.81 5.55 -13.59
CA GLN A 282 -2.11 5.21 -14.18
C GLN A 282 -3.22 5.24 -13.13
N LEU A 283 -2.93 4.69 -11.94
CA LEU A 283 -3.81 4.80 -10.76
C LEU A 283 -4.04 6.26 -10.35
N GLU A 284 -2.97 7.06 -10.30
CA GLU A 284 -3.06 8.47 -9.97
C GLU A 284 -3.98 9.24 -10.92
N LYS A 285 -3.76 9.11 -12.23
CA LYS A 285 -4.62 9.70 -13.26
C LYS A 285 -6.07 9.25 -13.12
N SER A 286 -6.32 7.96 -12.96
CA SER A 286 -7.67 7.38 -12.88
C SER A 286 -8.43 7.90 -11.66
N ALA A 287 -7.78 7.93 -10.50
CA ALA A 287 -8.38 8.46 -9.28
C ALA A 287 -8.62 9.97 -9.34
N THR A 288 -7.75 10.73 -10.03
CA THR A 288 -7.95 12.17 -10.30
C THR A 288 -9.20 12.42 -11.13
N LEU A 289 -9.40 11.65 -12.21
CA LEU A 289 -10.60 11.76 -13.05
C LEU A 289 -11.89 11.45 -12.30
N LEU A 290 -11.81 10.59 -11.29
CA LEU A 290 -12.93 10.19 -10.44
C LEU A 290 -13.12 11.10 -9.21
N GLY A 291 -12.29 12.13 -9.03
CA GLY A 291 -12.34 13.02 -7.86
C GLY A 291 -11.98 12.35 -6.53
N LEU A 292 -11.36 11.17 -6.54
CA LEU A 292 -11.18 10.35 -5.34
C LEU A 292 -10.11 10.89 -4.38
N TRP A 293 -9.20 11.74 -4.87
CA TRP A 293 -8.14 12.30 -4.03
C TRP A 293 -8.65 13.29 -2.98
N GLU A 294 -9.85 13.86 -3.15
CA GLU A 294 -10.49 14.71 -2.14
C GLU A 294 -10.69 13.94 -0.83
N LEU A 295 -11.07 12.66 -0.93
CA LEU A 295 -11.23 11.77 0.23
C LEU A 295 -9.97 11.59 1.07
N PHE A 296 -8.78 11.85 0.50
CA PHE A 296 -7.48 11.64 1.14
C PHE A 296 -6.72 12.94 1.43
N LEU A 297 -6.88 13.95 0.57
CA LEU A 297 -6.04 15.15 0.55
C LEU A 297 -6.78 16.42 0.96
N ASP A 298 -8.05 16.34 1.38
CA ASP A 298 -8.81 17.52 1.82
C ASP A 298 -8.22 18.22 3.05
N LYS A 299 -7.45 17.49 3.87
CA LYS A 299 -6.75 18.05 5.05
C LYS A 299 -5.31 18.47 4.76
N ALA A 300 -4.84 18.32 3.53
CA ALA A 300 -3.44 18.53 3.15
C ALA A 300 -3.12 19.99 2.75
N ILE A 301 -4.06 20.92 2.98
CA ILE A 301 -3.93 22.36 2.71
C ILE A 301 -4.13 23.13 4.02
#